data_AF-A0A538QQM5-F1
#
_entry.id   AF-A0A538QQM5-F1
#
_cell.length_a   1.000
_cell.length_b   1.000
_cell.length_c   1.000
_cell.angle_alpha   90.00
_cell.angle_beta   90.00
_cell.angle_gamma   90.00
#
_symmetry.space_group_name_H-M   'P 1'
#
loop_
_entity.id
_entity.type
_entity.pdbx_description
1 polymer ?
#
loop_
_entity_poly.entity_id
_entity_poly.type
_entity_poly.pdbx_seq_one_letter_code
_entity_poly.pdbx_strand_id
1 'polypeptide(L)'
;MSPEQLEGGPVDHRTDLWAVGIMLYQMVTGAHPVIRDGANLQRALLDIASLEVAMPSVEARRSDLGPLAGIIDRCLLKDREHRTRDAHVLVEELEAIAVDRRVAVLRDDGNPFAGLASFQETDADRFYGRSREIGAVLARLRSCPLVALAAPSGVGKSSLVRAGVIPSLKRSGEGWDTFVVRPGRSPLASLCSILLDLSTSSTAPIRRRRRRPRRARRRLARSARPARRRAAGARP
;
A
#
# COMPACT_ATOMS: atom_id res chain seq x y z
N MET A 1 6.38 11.10 -12.27
CA MET A 1 5.50 12.28 -12.18
C MET A 1 5.21 12.73 -13.60
N SER A 2 3.98 13.11 -13.89
CA SER A 2 3.62 13.74 -15.16
C SER A 2 4.03 15.22 -15.17
N PRO A 3 4.12 15.87 -16.35
CA PRO A 3 4.46 17.29 -16.47
C PRO A 3 3.57 18.18 -15.60
N GLU A 4 2.25 17.98 -15.64
CA GLU A 4 1.27 18.77 -14.87
C GLU A 4 1.44 18.63 -13.34
N GLN A 5 1.91 17.48 -12.86
CA GLN A 5 2.23 17.30 -11.44
C GLN A 5 3.48 18.08 -11.04
N LEU A 6 4.46 18.24 -11.94
CA LEU A 6 5.68 19.01 -11.69
C LEU A 6 5.42 20.51 -11.74
N GLU A 7 4.54 20.94 -12.63
CA GLU A 7 4.11 22.33 -12.77
C GLU A 7 3.15 22.76 -11.64
N GLY A 8 2.59 21.81 -10.89
CA GLY A 8 1.58 22.09 -9.86
C GLY A 8 0.20 22.48 -10.45
N GLY A 9 -0.05 22.12 -11.71
CA GLY A 9 -1.30 22.37 -12.41
C GLY A 9 -2.44 21.42 -12.00
N PRO A 10 -3.63 21.55 -12.62
CA PRO A 10 -4.74 20.65 -12.39
C PRO A 10 -4.39 19.22 -12.84
N VAL A 11 -4.52 18.27 -11.91
CA VAL A 11 -4.27 16.83 -12.13
C VAL A 11 -5.60 16.13 -12.39
N ASP A 12 -5.67 15.35 -13.46
CA ASP A 12 -6.82 14.52 -13.82
C ASP A 12 -6.39 13.08 -14.19
N HIS A 13 -7.30 12.27 -14.72
CA HIS A 13 -7.04 10.87 -15.07
C HIS A 13 -5.96 10.70 -16.15
N ARG A 14 -5.62 11.73 -16.94
CA ARG A 14 -4.56 11.66 -17.96
C ARG A 14 -3.16 11.62 -17.34
N THR A 15 -3.02 11.98 -16.07
CA THR A 15 -1.80 11.75 -15.29
C THR A 15 -1.51 10.25 -15.11
N ASP A 16 -2.55 9.43 -14.92
CA ASP A 16 -2.37 7.98 -14.82
C ASP A 16 -1.99 7.38 -16.19
N LEU A 17 -2.54 7.91 -17.29
CA LEU A 17 -2.15 7.50 -18.65
C LEU A 17 -0.68 7.80 -18.95
N TRP A 18 -0.17 8.94 -18.49
CA TRP A 18 1.26 9.24 -18.55
C TRP A 18 2.07 8.20 -17.78
N ALA A 19 1.67 7.87 -16.55
CA ALA A 19 2.35 6.86 -15.74
C ALA A 19 2.34 5.48 -16.41
N VAL A 20 1.21 5.08 -17.01
CA VAL A 20 1.10 3.87 -17.82
C VAL A 20 2.05 3.93 -19.01
N GLY A 21 2.11 5.05 -19.74
CA GLY A 21 3.05 5.26 -20.85
C GLY A 21 4.51 5.07 -20.42
N ILE A 22 4.92 5.60 -19.27
CA ILE A 22 6.28 5.42 -18.73
C ILE A 22 6.55 3.94 -18.44
N MET A 23 5.59 3.24 -17.81
CA MET A 23 5.72 1.81 -17.51
C MET A 23 5.82 0.97 -18.79
N LEU A 24 4.94 1.22 -19.77
CA LEU A 24 4.97 0.53 -21.06
C LEU A 24 6.29 0.78 -21.80
N TYR A 25 6.76 2.04 -21.86
CA TYR A 25 8.06 2.39 -22.43
C TYR A 25 9.17 1.57 -21.79
N GLN A 26 9.21 1.52 -20.46
CA GLN A 26 10.26 0.79 -19.75
C GLN A 26 10.17 -0.72 -19.98
N MET A 27 8.97 -1.29 -20.04
CA MET A 27 8.79 -2.73 -20.31
C MET A 27 9.24 -3.11 -21.71
N VAL A 28 8.98 -2.29 -22.72
CA VAL A 28 9.33 -2.62 -24.12
C VAL A 28 10.76 -2.24 -24.49
N THR A 29 11.37 -1.26 -23.82
CA THR A 29 12.75 -0.81 -24.11
C THR A 29 13.78 -1.29 -23.11
N GLY A 30 13.35 -1.82 -21.96
CA GLY A 30 14.22 -2.21 -20.84
C GLY A 30 14.79 -1.03 -20.03
N ALA A 31 14.46 0.22 -20.38
CA ALA A 31 15.02 1.41 -19.74
C ALA A 31 13.95 2.49 -19.52
N HIS A 32 14.05 3.25 -18.43
CA HIS A 32 13.18 4.40 -18.22
C HIS A 32 13.53 5.52 -19.23
N PRO A 33 12.55 6.24 -19.81
CA PRO A 33 12.82 7.18 -20.90
C PRO A 33 13.80 8.31 -20.52
N VAL A 34 13.63 8.87 -19.31
CA VAL A 34 14.45 9.98 -18.78
C VAL A 34 15.41 9.62 -17.63
N ILE A 35 15.08 8.67 -16.74
CA ILE A 35 15.97 8.23 -15.66
C ILE A 35 16.88 7.14 -16.20
N ARG A 36 18.11 7.50 -16.59
CA ARG A 36 19.12 6.58 -17.11
C ARG A 36 20.28 6.47 -16.12
N ASP A 37 21.13 5.45 -16.27
CA ASP A 37 22.30 5.28 -15.41
C ASP A 37 23.18 6.54 -15.44
N GLY A 38 23.48 7.07 -14.24
CA GLY A 38 24.23 8.31 -14.07
C GLY A 38 23.44 9.61 -14.32
N ALA A 39 22.16 9.54 -14.71
CA ALA A 39 21.34 10.72 -14.92
C ALA A 39 21.01 11.41 -13.59
N ASN A 40 21.25 12.73 -13.53
CA ASN A 40 20.82 13.55 -12.41
C ASN A 40 19.27 13.61 -12.39
N LEU A 41 18.67 13.23 -11.26
CA LEU A 41 17.22 13.31 -11.04
C LEU A 41 16.67 14.70 -11.38
N GLN A 42 17.39 15.76 -11.02
CA GLN A 42 17.01 17.14 -11.33
C GLN A 42 16.90 17.36 -12.84
N ARG A 43 17.82 16.81 -13.64
CA ARG A 43 17.78 16.94 -15.10
C ARG A 43 16.57 16.21 -15.69
N ALA A 44 16.30 14.99 -15.22
CA ALA A 44 15.14 14.22 -15.67
C ALA A 44 13.82 14.95 -15.38
N LEU A 45 13.69 15.62 -14.22
CA LEU A 45 12.51 16.42 -13.88
C LEU A 45 12.38 17.67 -14.76
N LEU A 46 13.49 18.38 -15.01
CA LEU A 46 13.51 19.52 -15.93
C LEU A 46 13.13 19.11 -17.35
N ASP A 47 13.68 17.98 -17.81
CA ASP A 47 13.34 17.43 -19.11
C ASP A 47 11.86 17.11 -19.15
N ILE A 48 11.25 16.45 -18.15
CA ILE A 48 9.80 16.18 -18.15
C ILE A 48 8.97 17.48 -18.20
N ALA A 49 9.35 18.50 -17.42
CA ALA A 49 8.60 19.76 -17.32
C ALA A 49 8.71 20.67 -18.55
N SER A 50 9.77 20.54 -19.36
CA SER A 50 9.94 21.37 -20.56
C SER A 50 9.08 20.85 -21.72
N LEU A 51 8.09 21.61 -22.19
CA LEU A 51 7.29 21.25 -23.37
C LEU A 51 8.11 21.22 -24.68
N GLU A 52 9.25 21.92 -24.73
CA GLU A 52 10.11 21.99 -25.92
C GLU A 52 10.89 20.69 -26.16
N VAL A 53 11.22 19.96 -25.09
CA VAL A 53 11.96 18.71 -25.20
C VAL A 53 10.95 17.59 -25.47
N ALA A 54 10.96 16.97 -26.64
CA ALA A 54 10.10 15.80 -26.87
C ALA A 54 10.51 14.63 -25.97
N MET A 55 9.54 13.80 -25.56
CA MET A 55 9.87 12.52 -24.93
C MET A 55 10.58 11.60 -25.94
N PRO A 56 11.56 10.79 -25.52
CA PRO A 56 12.17 9.80 -26.42
C PRO A 56 11.10 8.87 -27.00
N SER A 57 11.06 8.73 -28.32
CA SER A 57 10.09 7.89 -29.02
C SER A 57 10.43 6.40 -28.87
N VAL A 58 9.41 5.59 -28.58
CA VAL A 58 9.47 4.13 -28.67
C VAL A 58 9.60 3.72 -30.13
N GLU A 59 8.86 4.35 -31.03
CA GLU A 59 8.86 3.99 -32.45
C GLU A 59 10.24 4.13 -33.06
N ALA A 60 10.96 5.22 -32.73
CA ALA A 60 12.34 5.43 -33.14
C ALA A 60 13.33 4.38 -32.57
N ARG A 61 13.01 3.79 -31.41
CA ARG A 61 13.92 2.87 -30.68
C ARG A 61 13.62 1.39 -30.94
N ARG A 62 12.36 1.07 -31.25
CA ARG A 62 11.80 -0.28 -31.38
C ARG A 62 10.75 -0.28 -32.49
N SER A 63 11.20 -0.10 -33.73
CA SER A 63 10.34 -0.09 -34.92
C SER A 63 9.64 -1.43 -35.18
N ASP A 64 10.14 -2.52 -34.58
CA ASP A 64 9.56 -3.86 -34.65
C ASP A 64 8.24 -4.02 -33.88
N LEU A 65 7.89 -3.06 -33.01
CA LEU A 65 6.66 -3.10 -32.21
C LEU A 65 5.41 -2.65 -32.99
N GLY A 66 5.57 -2.09 -34.19
CA GLY A 66 4.46 -1.64 -35.02
C GLY A 66 3.57 -0.64 -34.30
N PRO A 67 2.22 -0.76 -34.37
CA PRO A 67 1.31 0.23 -33.81
C PRO A 67 1.41 0.42 -32.29
N LEU A 68 1.94 -0.58 -31.55
CA LEU A 68 2.15 -0.47 -30.10
C LEU A 68 3.06 0.71 -29.74
N ALA A 69 4.09 0.97 -30.56
CA ALA A 69 5.03 2.06 -30.29
C ALA A 69 4.34 3.42 -30.32
N GLY A 70 3.49 3.66 -31.34
CA GLY A 70 2.71 4.89 -31.46
C GLY A 70 1.69 5.09 -30.33
N ILE A 71 1.09 4.01 -29.81
CA ILE A 71 0.20 4.07 -28.64
C ILE A 71 0.96 4.55 -27.40
N ILE A 72 2.16 4.00 -27.17
CA ILE A 72 3.00 4.39 -26.02
C ILE A 72 3.46 5.84 -26.17
N ASP A 73 3.90 6.24 -27.37
CA ASP A 73 4.36 7.60 -27.64
C ASP A 73 3.25 8.64 -27.42
N ARG A 74 2.00 8.34 -27.81
CA ARG A 74 0.84 9.19 -27.51
C ARG A 74 0.57 9.35 -26.01
N CYS A 75 0.78 8.31 -25.21
CA CYS A 75 0.66 8.41 -23.75
C CYS A 75 1.71 9.36 -23.14
N LEU A 76 2.84 9.54 -23.82
CA LEU A 76 3.99 10.34 -23.38
C LEU A 76 4.06 11.73 -24.02
N LEU A 77 3.01 12.18 -24.71
CA LEU A 77 2.90 13.58 -25.13
C LEU A 77 2.78 14.47 -23.90
N LYS A 78 3.58 15.53 -23.82
CA LYS A 78 3.62 16.38 -22.62
C LYS A 78 2.42 17.28 -22.48
N ASP A 79 1.91 17.79 -23.59
CA ASP A 79 0.61 18.44 -23.60
C ASP A 79 -0.50 17.38 -23.45
N ARG A 80 -1.21 17.46 -22.34
CA ARG A 80 -2.27 16.50 -21.99
C ARG A 80 -3.46 16.55 -22.93
N GLU A 81 -3.71 17.64 -23.65
CA GLU A 81 -4.81 17.73 -24.61
C GLU A 81 -4.55 16.91 -25.87
N HIS A 82 -3.28 16.63 -26.15
CA HIS A 82 -2.84 15.79 -27.26
C HIS A 82 -2.59 14.33 -26.85
N ARG A 83 -2.57 14.01 -25.55
CA ARG A 83 -2.45 12.62 -25.04
C ARG A 83 -3.69 11.81 -25.35
N THR A 84 -3.57 10.49 -25.18
CA THR A 84 -4.72 9.58 -25.13
C THR A 84 -5.79 10.12 -24.18
N ARG A 85 -7.03 10.22 -24.68
CA ARG A 85 -8.12 10.96 -24.03
C ARG A 85 -8.47 10.43 -22.65
N ASP A 86 -8.63 9.11 -22.55
CA ASP A 86 -8.97 8.37 -21.34
C ASP A 86 -8.51 6.90 -21.43
N ALA A 87 -8.69 6.16 -20.34
CA ALA A 87 -8.28 4.77 -20.24
C ALA A 87 -9.08 3.82 -21.14
N HIS A 88 -10.34 4.14 -21.48
CA HIS A 88 -11.15 3.27 -22.34
C HIS A 88 -10.58 3.27 -23.77
N VAL A 89 -10.24 4.46 -24.28
CA VAL A 89 -9.58 4.60 -25.60
C VAL A 89 -8.25 3.86 -25.62
N LEU A 90 -7.45 3.97 -24.55
CA LEU A 90 -6.18 3.25 -24.47
C LEU A 90 -6.38 1.72 -24.51
N VAL A 91 -7.37 1.21 -23.79
CA VAL A 91 -7.70 -0.22 -23.79
C VAL A 91 -8.17 -0.68 -25.17
N GLU A 92 -9.07 0.06 -25.81
CA GLU A 92 -9.55 -0.25 -27.17
C GLU A 92 -8.39 -0.34 -28.18
N GLU A 93 -7.47 0.62 -28.14
CA GLU A 93 -6.29 0.61 -29.03
C GLU A 93 -5.35 -0.58 -28.75
N LEU A 94 -5.15 -0.93 -27.48
CA LEU A 94 -4.34 -2.08 -27.08
C LEU A 94 -5.00 -3.42 -27.44
N GLU A 95 -6.31 -3.53 -27.27
CA GLU A 95 -7.08 -4.73 -27.62
C GLU A 95 -7.09 -4.96 -29.12
N ALA A 96 -7.23 -3.89 -29.92
CA ALA A 96 -7.21 -3.96 -31.38
C ALA A 96 -5.91 -4.56 -31.94
N ILE A 97 -4.78 -4.37 -31.26
CA ILE A 97 -3.49 -4.96 -31.66
C ILE A 97 -3.20 -6.30 -30.98
N ALA A 98 -3.97 -6.66 -29.96
CA ALA A 98 -3.84 -7.93 -29.24
C ALA A 98 -4.60 -9.08 -29.92
N VAL A 99 -5.46 -8.81 -30.91
CA VAL A 99 -6.45 -9.75 -31.50
C VAL A 99 -5.88 -11.11 -31.93
N ASP A 100 -4.60 -11.20 -32.31
CA ASP A 100 -3.94 -12.45 -32.73
C ASP A 100 -2.86 -12.96 -31.77
N ARG A 101 -2.52 -12.17 -30.75
CA ARG A 101 -1.66 -12.63 -29.67
C ARG A 101 -2.56 -13.37 -28.71
N ARG A 102 -2.44 -14.70 -28.67
CA ARG A 102 -2.91 -15.49 -27.52
C ARG A 102 -2.25 -14.88 -26.28
N VAL A 103 -2.95 -13.94 -25.64
CA VAL A 103 -2.69 -13.58 -24.26
C VAL A 103 -2.76 -14.92 -23.56
N ALA A 104 -1.61 -15.43 -23.10
CA ALA A 104 -1.63 -16.54 -22.18
C ALA A 104 -2.53 -16.04 -21.05
N VAL A 105 -3.79 -16.50 -21.03
CA VAL A 105 -4.69 -16.20 -19.94
C VAL A 105 -3.95 -16.76 -18.75
N LEU A 106 -3.33 -15.87 -17.97
CA LEU A 106 -2.72 -16.22 -16.73
C LEU A 106 -3.88 -16.79 -15.94
N ARG A 107 -3.94 -18.13 -15.86
CA ARG A 107 -4.95 -18.81 -15.08
C ARG A 107 -4.93 -18.20 -13.67
N ASP A 108 -6.05 -18.22 -12.97
CA ASP A 108 -6.24 -17.51 -11.68
C ASP A 108 -5.15 -17.87 -10.62
N ASP A 109 -4.55 -19.05 -10.78
CA ASP A 109 -3.40 -19.60 -10.04
C ASP A 109 -2.03 -18.96 -10.38
N GLY A 110 -1.93 -18.08 -11.38
CA GLY A 110 -0.69 -17.43 -11.83
C GLY A 110 -0.81 -15.96 -12.23
N ASN A 111 -2.00 -15.35 -12.19
CA ASN A 111 -2.15 -13.92 -12.44
C ASN A 111 -1.65 -13.10 -11.22
N PRO A 112 -0.63 -12.23 -11.35
CA PRO A 112 -0.13 -11.44 -10.22
C PRO A 112 -1.14 -10.40 -9.73
N PHE A 113 -2.16 -10.07 -10.52
CA PHE A 113 -3.16 -9.05 -10.19
C PHE A 113 -4.44 -9.67 -9.64
N ALA A 114 -4.74 -9.41 -8.37
CA ALA A 114 -5.95 -9.89 -7.70
C ALA A 114 -7.24 -9.12 -8.10
N GLY A 115 -7.15 -8.13 -8.98
CA GLY A 115 -8.29 -7.29 -9.38
C GLY A 115 -8.96 -6.61 -8.19
N LEU A 116 -10.30 -6.74 -8.10
CA LEU A 116 -11.10 -6.22 -6.97
C LEU A 116 -11.06 -7.12 -5.72
N ALA A 117 -10.47 -8.30 -5.81
CA ALA A 117 -10.34 -9.17 -4.65
C ALA A 117 -9.31 -8.60 -3.66
N SER A 118 -9.59 -8.76 -2.36
CA SER A 118 -8.57 -8.46 -1.35
C SER A 118 -7.48 -9.53 -1.40
N PHE A 119 -6.21 -9.13 -1.33
CA PHE A 119 -5.10 -10.06 -1.17
C PHE A 119 -5.27 -10.82 0.16
N GLN A 120 -5.05 -12.12 0.11
CA GLN A 120 -5.07 -13.04 1.25
C GLN A 120 -3.64 -13.37 1.70
N GLU A 121 -3.54 -14.17 2.76
CA GLU A 121 -2.24 -14.62 3.30
C GLU A 121 -1.41 -15.39 2.26
N THR A 122 -2.07 -16.20 1.42
CA THR A 122 -1.46 -16.95 0.31
C THR A 122 -0.83 -16.05 -0.76
N ASP A 123 -1.20 -14.78 -0.78
CA ASP A 123 -0.76 -13.81 -1.79
C ASP A 123 0.42 -12.96 -1.30
N ALA A 124 1.01 -13.31 -0.16
CA ALA A 124 2.09 -12.55 0.45
C ALA A 124 3.28 -12.33 -0.51
N ASP A 125 3.58 -13.33 -1.34
CA ASP A 125 4.71 -13.29 -2.28
C ASP A 125 4.45 -12.39 -3.49
N ARG A 126 3.20 -11.95 -3.68
CA ARG A 126 2.79 -10.99 -4.73
C ARG A 126 2.35 -9.63 -4.17
N PHE A 127 2.56 -9.37 -2.87
CA PHE A 127 2.13 -8.13 -2.21
C PHE A 127 3.30 -7.16 -1.98
N TYR A 128 3.34 -6.06 -2.74
CA TYR A 128 4.47 -5.12 -2.78
C TYR A 128 4.08 -3.67 -2.44
N GLY A 129 5.09 -2.82 -2.25
CA GLY A 129 4.93 -1.35 -2.15
C GLY A 129 4.39 -0.81 -0.82
N ARG A 130 4.06 -1.69 0.16
CA ARG A 130 3.46 -1.31 1.46
C ARG A 130 4.35 -1.59 2.68
N SER A 131 5.65 -1.72 2.47
CA SER A 131 6.59 -2.11 3.53
C SER A 131 6.61 -1.14 4.71
N ARG A 132 6.46 0.17 4.44
CA ARG A 132 6.44 1.20 5.48
C ARG A 132 5.21 1.07 6.37
N GLU A 133 4.04 0.88 5.78
CA GLU A 133 2.78 0.71 6.50
C GLU A 133 2.76 -0.61 7.29
N ILE A 134 3.23 -1.71 6.70
CA ILE A 134 3.37 -2.99 7.40
C ILE A 134 4.25 -2.81 8.64
N GLY A 135 5.44 -2.22 8.49
CA GLY A 135 6.36 -1.96 9.60
C GLY A 135 5.73 -1.10 10.70
N ALA A 136 4.98 -0.07 10.33
CA ALA A 136 4.29 0.81 11.27
C ALA A 136 3.19 0.11 12.07
N VAL A 137 2.51 -0.88 11.49
CA VAL A 137 1.51 -1.70 12.20
C VAL A 137 2.20 -2.68 13.15
N LEU A 138 3.23 -3.39 12.67
CA LEU A 138 4.00 -4.34 13.48
C LEU A 138 4.64 -3.66 14.71
N ALA A 139 5.21 -2.48 14.54
CA ALA A 139 5.78 -1.70 15.64
C ALA A 139 4.73 -1.37 16.70
N ARG A 140 3.51 -0.98 16.29
CA ARG A 140 2.41 -0.68 17.23
C ARG A 140 1.89 -1.91 17.94
N LEU A 141 1.76 -3.05 17.26
CA LEU A 141 1.31 -4.30 17.88
C LEU A 141 2.22 -4.78 19.02
N ARG A 142 3.52 -4.42 18.99
CA ARG A 142 4.45 -4.74 20.08
C ARG A 142 4.18 -3.98 21.37
N SER A 143 3.60 -2.78 21.29
CA SER A 143 3.34 -1.90 22.43
C SER A 143 1.86 -1.75 22.78
N CYS A 144 0.96 -2.06 21.85
CA CYS A 144 -0.47 -1.82 21.96
C CYS A 144 -1.25 -3.13 21.75
N PRO A 145 -2.13 -3.52 22.68
CA PRO A 145 -2.94 -4.73 22.56
C PRO A 145 -4.06 -4.61 21.51
N LEU A 146 -4.35 -3.40 21.04
CA LEU A 146 -5.34 -3.12 20.01
C LEU A 146 -4.80 -2.04 19.07
N VAL A 147 -4.85 -2.31 17.78
CA VAL A 147 -4.46 -1.36 16.73
C VAL A 147 -5.63 -1.21 15.75
N ALA A 148 -6.13 0.01 15.60
CA ALA A 148 -7.18 0.33 14.64
C ALA A 148 -6.55 0.83 13.32
N LEU A 149 -7.03 0.30 12.20
CA LEU A 149 -6.65 0.73 10.85
C LEU A 149 -7.81 1.48 10.20
N ALA A 150 -7.68 2.81 10.09
CA ALA A 150 -8.69 3.69 9.51
C ALA A 150 -8.20 4.26 8.17
N ALA A 151 -8.99 4.09 7.12
CA ALA A 151 -8.78 4.66 5.78
C ALA A 151 -10.05 4.47 4.92
N PRO A 152 -10.21 5.18 3.79
CA PRO A 152 -11.34 5.01 2.86
C PRO A 152 -11.53 3.55 2.42
N SER A 153 -12.77 3.18 2.07
CA SER A 153 -13.06 1.83 1.53
C SER A 153 -12.27 1.58 0.24
N GLY A 154 -11.95 0.32 -0.05
CA GLY A 154 -11.24 -0.06 -1.28
C GLY A 154 -9.73 0.19 -1.31
N VAL A 155 -9.16 1.02 -0.43
CA VAL A 155 -7.71 1.33 -0.42
C VAL A 155 -6.77 0.15 -0.07
N GLY A 156 -7.33 -1.03 0.21
CA GLY A 156 -6.56 -2.24 0.50
C GLY A 156 -6.21 -2.47 1.97
N LYS A 157 -6.98 -1.93 2.93
CA LYS A 157 -6.76 -2.18 4.38
C LYS A 157 -6.75 -3.68 4.71
N SER A 158 -7.73 -4.43 4.20
CA SER A 158 -7.81 -5.88 4.41
C SER A 158 -6.62 -6.59 3.78
N SER A 159 -6.21 -6.20 2.57
CA SER A 159 -5.03 -6.71 1.87
C SER A 159 -3.74 -6.44 2.67
N LEU A 160 -3.57 -5.23 3.20
CA LEU A 160 -2.42 -4.85 4.04
C LEU A 160 -2.29 -5.76 5.26
N VAL A 161 -3.40 -6.03 5.95
CA VAL A 161 -3.39 -6.91 7.12
C VAL A 161 -3.13 -8.35 6.71
N ARG A 162 -3.87 -8.85 5.72
CA ARG A 162 -3.89 -10.27 5.37
C ARG A 162 -2.66 -10.74 4.61
N ALA A 163 -2.20 -9.97 3.63
CA ALA A 163 -1.04 -10.32 2.80
C ALA A 163 0.27 -9.67 3.29
N GLY A 164 0.19 -8.64 4.11
CA GLY A 164 1.38 -7.95 4.65
C GLY A 164 1.66 -8.30 6.11
N VAL A 165 0.78 -7.89 7.01
CA VAL A 165 1.00 -7.95 8.47
C VAL A 165 0.99 -9.39 9.00
N ILE A 166 -0.03 -10.19 8.67
CA ILE A 166 -0.16 -11.57 9.15
C ILE A 166 1.04 -12.45 8.74
N PRO A 167 1.44 -12.52 7.46
CA PRO A 167 2.64 -13.25 7.04
C PRO A 167 3.91 -12.77 7.76
N SER A 168 4.05 -11.47 7.97
CA SER A 168 5.20 -10.90 8.66
C SER A 168 5.26 -11.28 10.15
N LEU A 169 4.11 -11.36 10.82
CA LEU A 169 4.02 -11.86 12.19
C LEU A 169 4.37 -13.35 12.27
N LYS A 170 3.83 -14.17 11.36
CA LYS A 170 4.13 -15.62 11.32
C LYS A 170 5.61 -15.90 11.05
N ARG A 171 6.26 -15.13 10.18
CA ARG A 171 7.71 -15.22 9.90
C ARG A 171 8.61 -14.71 11.04
N SER A 172 8.07 -14.00 12.03
CA SER A 172 8.88 -13.48 13.15
C SER A 172 9.42 -14.56 14.09
N GLY A 173 8.87 -15.78 14.04
CA GLY A 173 9.24 -16.88 14.93
C GLY A 173 8.67 -16.77 16.36
N GLU A 174 7.82 -15.77 16.63
CA GLU A 174 7.24 -15.54 17.96
C GLU A 174 6.01 -16.42 18.28
N GLY A 175 5.61 -17.31 17.37
CA GLY A 175 4.50 -18.25 17.58
C GLY A 175 3.12 -17.57 17.59
N TRP A 176 2.84 -16.75 16.57
CA TRP A 176 1.57 -16.04 16.44
C TRP A 176 0.49 -16.93 15.83
N ASP A 177 -0.63 -17.08 16.53
CA ASP A 177 -1.88 -17.59 15.94
C ASP A 177 -2.73 -16.43 15.44
N THR A 178 -3.29 -16.57 14.24
CA THR A 178 -4.01 -15.49 13.55
C THR A 178 -5.42 -15.91 13.17
N PHE A 179 -6.41 -15.13 13.62
CA PHE A 179 -7.82 -15.36 13.33
C PHE A 179 -8.43 -14.11 12.71
N VAL A 180 -9.28 -14.32 11.70
CA VAL A 180 -9.95 -13.22 10.99
C VAL A 180 -11.44 -13.28 11.31
N VAL A 181 -11.93 -12.25 11.99
CA VAL A 181 -13.36 -12.14 12.35
C VAL A 181 -14.01 -11.06 11.49
N ARG A 182 -15.17 -11.35 10.92
CA ARG A 182 -16.07 -10.31 10.39
C ARG A 182 -17.12 -10.03 11.47
N PRO A 183 -17.20 -8.81 12.03
CA PRO A 183 -18.07 -8.50 13.17
C PRO A 183 -19.55 -8.84 12.97
N GLY A 184 -20.05 -8.75 11.73
CA GLY A 184 -21.46 -9.01 11.42
C GLY A 184 -22.42 -8.15 12.25
N ARG A 185 -23.63 -8.67 12.50
CA ARG A 185 -24.65 -8.02 13.34
C ARG A 185 -24.45 -8.25 14.85
N SER A 186 -23.54 -9.15 15.22
CA SER A 186 -23.26 -9.50 16.63
C SER A 186 -21.75 -9.68 16.84
N PRO A 187 -20.98 -8.59 16.97
CA PRO A 187 -19.51 -8.62 17.02
C PRO A 187 -18.93 -9.44 18.16
N LEU A 188 -19.48 -9.30 19.37
CA LEU A 188 -19.00 -10.01 20.56
C LEU A 188 -19.26 -11.50 20.45
N ALA A 189 -20.42 -11.92 19.93
CA ALA A 189 -20.73 -13.32 19.71
C ALA A 189 -19.76 -13.95 18.70
N SER A 190 -19.49 -13.25 17.59
CA SER A 190 -18.55 -13.69 16.55
C SER A 190 -17.11 -13.81 17.06
N LEU A 191 -16.71 -12.97 18.02
CA LEU A 191 -15.40 -13.08 18.67
C LEU A 191 -15.38 -14.24 19.67
N CYS A 192 -16.43 -14.40 20.48
CA CYS A 192 -16.53 -15.46 21.46
C CYS A 192 -16.47 -16.86 20.82
N SER A 193 -17.15 -17.06 19.68
CA SER A 193 -17.11 -18.36 18.99
C SER A 193 -15.68 -18.78 18.62
N ILE A 194 -14.90 -17.86 18.07
CA ILE A 194 -13.51 -18.11 17.67
C ILE A 194 -12.62 -18.38 18.89
N LEU A 195 -12.81 -17.64 19.98
CA LEU A 195 -12.04 -17.85 21.21
C LEU A 195 -12.38 -19.20 21.87
N LEU A 196 -13.63 -19.65 21.77
CA LEU A 196 -14.06 -20.95 22.29
C LEU A 196 -13.46 -22.10 21.47
N ASP A 197 -13.47 -22.02 20.14
CA ASP A 197 -12.85 -23.01 19.25
C ASP A 197 -11.35 -23.18 19.52
N LEU A 198 -10.69 -22.10 19.94
CA LEU A 198 -9.27 -22.12 20.33
C LEU A 198 -9.01 -22.82 21.66
N SER A 199 -9.94 -22.66 22.60
CA SER A 199 -9.84 -23.28 23.92
C SER A 199 -10.12 -24.78 23.89
N THR A 200 -10.91 -25.25 22.92
CA THR A 200 -11.25 -26.67 22.75
C THR A 200 -10.21 -27.43 21.92
N SER A 201 -9.56 -26.76 20.96
CA SER A 201 -8.49 -27.34 20.13
C SER A 201 -7.14 -27.48 20.87
N SER A 202 -6.96 -26.75 21.98
CA SER A 202 -5.75 -26.79 22.81
C SER A 202 -5.95 -27.68 24.05
N THR A 203 -6.04 -29.00 23.88
CA THR A 203 -5.86 -29.97 24.98
C THR A 203 -4.38 -30.26 25.29
N ALA A 204 -3.49 -29.33 24.97
CA ALA A 204 -2.18 -29.23 25.62
C ALA A 204 -2.29 -28.21 26.77
N PRO A 205 -1.79 -28.51 27.98
CA PRO A 205 -1.96 -27.65 29.14
C PRO A 205 -1.36 -26.27 28.83
N ILE A 206 -2.16 -25.22 29.02
CA ILE A 206 -1.76 -23.81 28.95
C ILE A 206 -0.57 -23.63 29.90
N ARG A 207 0.64 -23.80 29.38
CA ARG A 207 1.87 -23.45 30.08
C ARG A 207 1.83 -21.95 30.26
N ARG A 208 1.41 -21.51 31.44
CA ARG A 208 1.49 -20.12 31.91
C ARG A 208 2.92 -19.61 31.73
N ARG A 209 3.25 -19.07 30.55
CA ARG A 209 4.37 -18.15 30.38
C ARG A 209 3.97 -16.84 31.06
N ARG A 210 4.09 -16.81 32.39
CA ARG A 210 4.15 -15.59 33.18
C ARG A 210 5.39 -14.80 32.74
N ARG A 211 5.30 -14.04 31.63
CA ARG A 211 6.17 -12.88 31.44
C ARG A 211 5.70 -11.81 32.41
N ARG A 212 6.38 -11.74 33.58
CA ARG A 212 6.25 -10.64 34.53
C ARG A 212 6.48 -9.32 33.78
N PRO A 213 5.54 -8.36 33.74
CA PRO A 213 5.89 -7.00 33.37
C PRO A 213 6.75 -6.42 34.51
N ARG A 214 8.04 -6.25 34.25
CA ARG A 214 8.95 -5.52 35.13
C ARG A 214 8.48 -4.05 35.17
N ARG A 215 7.92 -3.67 36.32
CA ARG A 215 7.89 -2.33 36.93
C ARG A 215 7.57 -1.15 36.01
N ALA A 216 6.30 -0.73 36.03
CA ALA A 216 5.93 0.68 35.94
C ALA A 216 4.75 0.95 36.88
N ARG A 217 4.98 0.82 38.18
CA ARG A 217 4.11 1.38 39.23
C ARG A 217 4.92 2.41 40.00
N ARG A 218 4.76 3.69 39.67
CA ARG A 218 4.83 4.83 40.60
C ARG A 218 4.68 6.14 39.84
N ARG A 219 3.49 6.74 39.95
CA ARG A 219 3.20 8.18 40.15
C ARG A 219 1.85 8.47 39.51
N LEU A 220 0.82 8.52 40.35
CA LEU A 220 -0.38 9.37 40.24
C LEU A 220 -1.33 8.97 41.39
N ALA A 221 -0.93 9.29 42.61
CA ALA A 221 -1.79 9.29 43.80
C ALA A 221 -1.10 10.00 44.97
N ARG A 222 -0.68 11.27 44.78
CA ARG A 222 -0.37 12.22 45.87
C ARG A 222 -0.52 13.66 45.36
N SER A 223 -1.76 14.11 45.18
CA SER A 223 -2.12 15.53 45.22
C SER A 223 -3.54 15.66 45.77
N ALA A 224 -3.76 15.13 46.96
CA ALA A 224 -4.93 15.43 47.77
C ALA A 224 -4.59 15.10 49.22
N ARG A 225 -3.98 16.05 49.93
CA ARG A 225 -4.14 16.14 51.38
C ARG A 225 -4.46 17.59 51.78
N PRO A 226 -5.39 17.76 52.73
CA PRO A 226 -5.97 19.05 53.09
C PRO A 226 -5.06 19.79 54.08
N ALA A 227 -5.01 21.13 53.98
CA ALA A 227 -4.38 21.98 54.97
C ALA A 227 -5.45 22.48 55.97
N ARG A 228 -5.41 21.99 57.21
CA ARG A 228 -6.01 22.66 58.37
C ARG A 228 -5.28 22.31 59.67
N ARG A 229 -4.68 23.34 60.30
CA ARG A 229 -4.75 23.76 61.72
C ARG A 229 -3.56 24.69 62.02
N ARG A 230 -3.77 26.00 62.29
CA ARG A 230 -4.21 26.69 63.53
C ARG A 230 -3.09 26.84 64.59
N ALA A 231 -2.76 28.09 64.92
CA ALA A 231 -2.61 28.70 66.26
C ALA A 231 -2.06 30.14 66.07
N ALA A 232 -2.79 31.22 66.39
CA ALA A 232 -3.05 31.83 67.70
C ALA A 232 -2.02 32.92 68.06
N GLY A 233 -2.51 34.14 68.33
CA GLY A 233 -1.74 35.29 68.84
C GLY A 233 -2.62 36.52 68.90
N ALA A 234 -3.01 36.93 70.11
CA ALA A 234 -4.02 37.93 70.41
C ALA A 234 -3.42 39.23 70.96
N ARG A 235 -4.14 40.33 70.71
CA ARG A 235 -4.30 41.58 71.50
C ARG A 235 -3.19 42.64 71.50
N PRO A 236 -3.51 43.89 71.91
CA PRO A 236 -4.82 44.45 72.29
C PRO A 236 -5.49 45.33 71.24
#